data_AF-A0A9X1R6X9-F1
#
_entry.id   AF-A0A9X1R6X9-F1
#
_cell.length_a   1.000
_cell.length_b   1.000
_cell.length_c   1.000
_cell.angle_alpha   90.00
_cell.angle_beta   90.00
_cell.angle_gamma   90.00
#
_symmetry.space_group_name_H-M   'P 1'
#
loop_
_entity.id
_entity.type
_entity.pdbx_description
1 polymer ?
#
loop_
_entity_poly.entity_id
_entity_poly.type
_entity_poly.pdbx_seq_one_letter_code
_entity_poly.pdbx_strand_id
1 'polypeptide(L)'
;MKDFLRKKISVLFIFSILSILLCLTIMIFDFKSVNDPFGYGLIAMTVGIGLGLFGILVDFILSLIIKNKIALNITELIIVTLFLWSVWPE
;
A
#
# COMPACT_ATOMS: atom_id res chain seq x y z
N MET A 1 17.46 16.00 9.97
CA MET A 1 16.61 14.78 9.93
C MET A 1 15.18 15.04 9.49
N LYS A 2 14.49 16.08 10.00
CA LYS A 2 13.12 16.44 9.57
C LYS A 2 12.96 16.64 8.06
N ASP A 3 13.88 17.35 7.41
CA ASP A 3 13.79 17.59 5.96
C ASP A 3 14.12 16.37 5.09
N PHE A 4 14.84 15.40 5.66
CA PHE A 4 15.19 14.16 4.97
C PHE A 4 14.00 13.19 4.94
N LEU A 5 13.28 13.07 6.06
CA LEU A 5 12.03 12.31 6.15
C LEU A 5 10.92 12.97 5.33
N ARG A 6 10.80 14.30 5.37
CA ARG A 6 9.77 15.03 4.60
C ARG A 6 9.98 14.94 3.09
N LYS A 7 11.19 14.67 2.60
CA LYS A 7 11.46 14.40 1.18
C LYS A 7 11.15 12.97 0.75
N LYS A 8 11.16 12.00 1.68
CA LYS A 8 10.92 10.57 1.39
C LYS A 8 9.48 10.11 1.58
N ILE A 9 8.64 10.88 2.27
CA ILE A 9 7.22 10.54 2.42
C ILE A 9 6.50 10.94 1.14
N SER A 10 6.12 9.93 0.38
CA SER A 10 5.38 10.00 -0.88
C SER A 10 3.94 9.50 -0.69
N VAL A 11 3.11 9.64 -1.71
CA VAL A 11 1.70 9.21 -1.67
C VAL A 11 1.62 7.69 -1.62
N LEU A 12 2.38 7.01 -2.49
CA LEU A 12 2.37 5.56 -2.60
C LEU A 12 2.91 4.89 -1.33
N PHE A 13 3.92 5.49 -0.71
CA PHE A 13 4.48 5.02 0.56
C PHE A 13 3.44 5.07 1.69
N ILE A 14 2.73 6.21 1.84
CA ILE A 14 1.67 6.35 2.85
C ILE A 14 0.57 5.32 2.60
N PHE A 15 0.09 5.22 1.36
CA PHE A 15 -0.97 4.28 0.99
C PHE A 15 -0.57 2.82 1.31
N SER A 16 0.67 2.45 1.00
CA SER A 16 1.20 1.13 1.26
C SER A 16 1.28 0.80 2.75
N ILE A 17 1.76 1.73 3.56
CA ILE A 17 1.80 1.56 5.03
C ILE A 17 0.39 1.43 5.60
N LEU A 18 -0.54 2.29 5.18
CA LEU A 18 -1.92 2.22 5.64
C LEU A 18 -2.57 0.88 5.27
N SER A 19 -2.30 0.37 4.07
CA SER A 19 -2.79 -0.93 3.62
C SER A 19 -2.27 -2.06 4.50
N ILE A 20 -0.96 -2.09 4.79
CA ILE A 20 -0.35 -3.09 5.68
C ILE A 20 -0.96 -2.99 7.09
N LEU A 21 -1.06 -1.79 7.65
CA LEU A 21 -1.62 -1.58 8.98
C LEU A 21 -3.08 -2.03 9.06
N LEU A 22 -3.87 -1.79 8.01
CA LEU A 22 -5.25 -2.23 7.95
C LEU A 22 -5.36 -3.76 7.92
N CYS A 23 -4.54 -4.45 7.12
CA CYS A 23 -4.47 -5.92 7.15
C CYS A 23 -4.06 -6.46 8.53
N LEU A 24 -3.03 -5.87 9.15
CA LEU A 24 -2.61 -6.26 10.51
C LEU A 24 -3.73 -6.02 11.54
N THR A 25 -4.45 -4.92 11.42
CA THR A 25 -5.58 -4.59 12.30
C THR A 25 -6.70 -5.61 12.15
N ILE A 26 -7.07 -5.99 10.92
CA ILE A 26 -8.10 -7.01 10.67
C ILE A 26 -7.67 -8.36 11.26
N MET A 27 -6.41 -8.76 11.10
CA MET A 27 -5.91 -10.00 11.72
C MET A 27 -6.04 -10.03 13.24
N ILE A 28 -5.89 -8.88 13.92
CA ILE A 28 -5.98 -8.80 15.38
C ILE A 28 -7.44 -8.72 15.85
N PHE A 29 -8.26 -7.87 15.23
CA PHE A 29 -9.61 -7.55 15.73
C PHE A 29 -10.71 -8.44 15.13
N ASP A 30 -10.48 -9.05 13.97
CA ASP A 30 -11.44 -9.93 13.30
C ASP A 30 -10.77 -11.24 12.87
N PHE A 31 -10.05 -11.86 13.82
CA PHE A 31 -9.36 -13.13 13.58
C PHE A 31 -10.28 -14.24 13.06
N LYS A 32 -11.59 -14.18 13.36
CA LYS A 32 -12.57 -15.15 12.88
C LYS A 32 -12.77 -15.08 11.36
N SER A 33 -12.73 -13.88 10.76
CA SER A 33 -12.82 -13.74 9.30
C SER A 33 -11.52 -14.15 8.61
N VAL A 34 -10.39 -14.00 9.28
CA VAL A 34 -9.07 -14.44 8.78
C VAL A 34 -8.90 -15.95 8.85
N ASN A 35 -9.39 -16.58 9.93
CA ASN A 35 -9.32 -18.01 10.16
C ASN A 35 -10.60 -18.73 9.68
N ASP A 36 -11.03 -18.42 8.46
CA ASP A 36 -12.16 -19.11 7.84
C ASP A 36 -11.76 -20.53 7.41
N PRO A 37 -12.71 -21.50 7.36
CA PRO A 37 -12.40 -22.90 7.05
C PRO A 37 -11.79 -23.12 5.66
N PHE A 38 -11.99 -22.17 4.74
CA PHE A 38 -11.49 -22.25 3.37
C PHE A 38 -10.17 -21.49 3.19
N GLY A 39 -9.71 -20.75 4.22
CA GLY A 39 -8.46 -19.99 4.22
C GLY A 39 -8.47 -18.73 3.36
N TYR A 40 -9.62 -18.29 2.85
CA TYR A 40 -9.72 -17.09 2.01
C TYR A 40 -9.29 -15.82 2.74
N GLY A 41 -9.60 -15.71 4.03
CA GLY A 41 -9.20 -14.60 4.88
C GLY A 41 -7.68 -14.53 5.02
N LEU A 42 -7.01 -15.65 5.29
CA LEU A 42 -5.54 -15.71 5.34
C LEU A 42 -4.89 -15.35 3.99
N ILE A 43 -5.45 -15.85 2.88
CA ILE A 43 -4.98 -15.52 1.53
C ILE A 43 -5.15 -14.03 1.27
N ALA A 44 -6.32 -13.46 1.57
CA ALA A 44 -6.60 -12.04 1.38
C ALA A 44 -5.64 -11.16 2.20
N MET A 45 -5.36 -11.51 3.46
CA MET A 45 -4.37 -10.79 4.29
C MET A 45 -2.96 -10.91 3.72
N THR A 46 -2.56 -12.10 3.28
CA THR A 46 -1.23 -12.33 2.69
C THR A 46 -1.04 -11.51 1.41
N VAL A 47 -2.04 -11.51 0.53
CA VAL A 47 -2.05 -10.71 -0.70
C VAL A 47 -2.07 -9.22 -0.38
N GLY A 48 -2.89 -8.77 0.57
CA GLY A 48 -2.98 -7.35 0.97
C GLY A 48 -1.66 -6.81 1.54
N ILE A 49 -1.01 -7.57 2.43
CA ILE A 49 0.31 -7.22 2.97
C ILE A 49 1.36 -7.25 1.85
N GLY A 50 1.33 -8.28 1.00
CA GLY A 50 2.23 -8.41 -0.15
C GLY A 50 2.13 -7.22 -1.11
N LEU A 51 0.91 -6.77 -1.42
CA LEU A 51 0.65 -5.59 -2.24
C LEU A 51 1.17 -4.30 -1.59
N GLY A 52 1.00 -4.15 -0.28
CA GLY A 52 1.59 -3.02 0.45
C GLY A 52 3.12 -3.01 0.39
N LEU A 53 3.77 -4.16 0.62
CA LEU A 53 5.23 -4.27 0.50
C LEU A 53 5.71 -4.00 -0.93
N PHE A 54 4.98 -4.52 -1.92
CA PHE A 54 5.26 -4.25 -3.33
C PHE A 54 5.09 -2.76 -3.67
N GLY A 55 4.06 -2.10 -3.14
CA GLY A 55 3.86 -0.66 -3.28
C GLY A 55 5.03 0.17 -2.75
N ILE A 56 5.61 -0.22 -1.61
CA ILE A 56 6.83 0.41 -1.07
C ILE A 56 8.03 0.22 -2.00
N LEU A 57 8.16 -0.96 -2.62
CA LEU A 57 9.23 -1.23 -3.58
C LEU A 57 9.06 -0.40 -4.87
N VAL A 58 7.83 -0.29 -5.38
CA VAL A 58 7.52 0.56 -6.54
C VAL A 58 7.78 2.02 -6.23
N ASP A 59 7.37 2.50 -5.05
CA ASP A 59 7.66 3.85 -4.57
C ASP A 59 9.16 4.15 -4.57
N PHE A 60 9.96 3.22 -4.03
CA PHE A 60 11.40 3.34 -4.04
C PHE A 60 11.96 3.47 -5.46
N ILE A 61 11.52 2.62 -6.40
CA ILE A 61 11.94 2.69 -7.81
C ILE A 61 11.52 4.01 -8.46
N LEU A 62 10.28 4.46 -8.25
CA LEU A 62 9.79 5.73 -8.80
C LEU A 62 10.59 6.92 -8.27
N SER A 63 10.95 6.91 -6.98
CA SER A 63 11.79 7.96 -6.38
C SER A 63 13.22 8.00 -6.95
N LEU A 64 13.72 6.87 -7.47
CA LEU A 64 15.00 6.82 -8.17
C LEU A 64 14.91 7.45 -9.56
N ILE A 65 13.80 7.25 -10.27
CA ILE A 65 13.58 7.73 -11.64
C ILE A 65 13.16 9.20 -11.64
N ILE A 66 12.15 9.56 -10.84
CA ILE A 66 11.54 10.89 -10.83
C ILE A 66 12.09 11.71 -9.66
N LYS A 67 13.00 12.63 -9.96
CA LYS A 67 13.60 13.52 -8.94
C LYS A 67 12.70 14.68 -8.52
N ASN A 68 11.75 15.08 -9.37
CA ASN A 68 10.80 16.13 -9.04
C ASN A 68 9.69 15.57 -8.13
N LYS A 69 9.67 16.03 -6.88
CA LYS A 69 8.73 15.56 -5.86
C LYS A 69 7.25 15.76 -6.25
N ILE A 70 6.92 16.86 -6.93
CA ILE A 70 5.54 17.12 -7.34
C ILE A 70 5.12 16.11 -8.41
N ALA A 71 5.97 15.90 -9.42
CA ALA A 71 5.71 14.94 -10.49
C ALA A 71 5.62 13.50 -9.97
N LEU A 72 6.49 13.14 -9.02
CA LEU A 72 6.48 11.84 -8.34
C LEU A 72 5.12 11.60 -7.64
N ASN A 73 4.72 12.54 -6.78
CA ASN A 73 3.47 12.43 -6.03
C ASN A 73 2.23 12.38 -6.94
N ILE A 74 2.21 13.14 -8.04
CA ILE A 74 1.10 13.09 -9.02
C ILE A 74 1.05 11.72 -9.71
N THR A 75 2.21 11.20 -10.14
CA THR A 75 2.31 9.89 -10.78
C THR A 75 1.81 8.79 -9.86
N GLU A 76 2.26 8.80 -8.61
CA GLU A 76 1.82 7.86 -7.58
C GLU A 76 0.32 7.97 -7.29
N LEU A 77 -0.23 9.18 -7.22
CA LEU A 77 -1.65 9.40 -7.01
C LEU A 77 -2.48 8.75 -8.13
N ILE A 78 -2.05 8.89 -9.39
CA ILE A 78 -2.69 8.26 -10.55
C ILE A 78 -2.62 6.74 -10.42
N ILE A 79 -1.45 6.18 -10.07
CA ILE A 79 -1.28 4.75 -9.87
C ILE A 79 -2.23 4.22 -8.78
N VAL A 80 -2.28 4.87 -7.62
CA VAL A 80 -3.17 4.48 -6.52
C VAL A 80 -4.64 4.57 -6.96
N THR A 81 -5.02 5.61 -7.68
CA THR A 81 -6.40 5.80 -8.16
C THR A 81 -6.79 4.69 -9.14
N LEU A 82 -5.93 4.36 -10.11
CA LEU A 82 -6.18 3.28 -11.06
C LEU A 82 -6.26 1.92 -10.38
N PHE A 83 -5.38 1.67 -9.41
CA PHE A 83 -5.40 0.44 -8.62
C PHE A 83 -6.69 0.32 -7.80
N LEU A 84 -7.08 1.38 -7.08
CA LEU A 84 -8.33 1.37 -6.32
C LEU A 84 -9.53 1.17 -7.24
N TRP A 85 -9.53 1.79 -8.42
CA TRP A 85 -10.58 1.59 -9.41
C TRP A 85 -10.63 0.15 -9.94
N SER A 86 -9.48 -0.49 -10.19
CA SER A 86 -9.43 -1.86 -10.72
C SER A 86 -9.75 -2.95 -9.70
N VAL A 87 -9.60 -2.65 -8.40
CA VAL A 87 -9.86 -3.59 -7.30
C VAL A 87 -11.21 -3.32 -6.63
N TRP A 88 -11.85 -2.20 -6.94
CA TRP A 88 -13.19 -1.90 -6.45
C TRP A 88 -14.19 -2.92 -7.02
N PRO A 89 -14.95 -3.65 -6.17
CA PRO A 89 -15.98 -4.55 -6.67
C PRO A 89 -17.09 -3.75 -7.36
N GLU A 90 -17.44 -4.13 -8.58
CA GLU A 90 -18.60 -3.58 -9.32
C GLU A 90 -19.92 -3.76 -8.57
#